data_AF-A0A1Q4FSD1-F1
#
_entry.id   AF-A0A1Q4FSD1-F1
#
_cell.length_a   1.000
_cell.length_b   1.000
_cell.length_c   1.000
_cell.angle_alpha   90.00
_cell.angle_beta   90.00
_cell.angle_gamma   90.00
#
_symmetry.space_group_name_H-M   'P 1'
#
loop_
_entity.id
_entity.type
_entity.pdbx_description
1 polymer ?
#
loop_
_entity_poly.entity_id
_entity_poly.type
_entity_poly.pdbx_seq_one_letter_code
_entity_poly.pdbx_strand_id
1 'polypeptide(L)'
;MASDSMSQFVNLSALLTGISADKLVPPLSPSPVPQLIFTTAQQRGGATFVTLLGVYADAVAQGRTDAQIAAAVFSDNGADVCYLARSIMLAWYLGSWYDPKVLQAYNSATPPPGPPASTVLSSEAYTQGWAWNVAQAHAMGYSNYTFGYWGKPPPALSDFTGAAS
;
A
#
# COMPACT_ATOMS: atom_id res chain seq x y z
N MET A 1 -7.15 11.31 -19.45
CA MET A 1 -5.74 10.88 -19.20
C MET A 1 -5.41 10.75 -17.71
N ALA A 2 -5.94 11.58 -16.79
CA ALA A 2 -5.73 11.40 -15.34
C ALA A 2 -6.55 10.25 -14.70
N SER A 3 -7.73 9.92 -15.25
CA SER A 3 -8.60 8.84 -14.77
C SER A 3 -8.02 7.43 -14.93
N ASP A 4 -7.09 7.25 -15.88
CA ASP A 4 -6.42 5.96 -16.13
C ASP A 4 -5.30 5.70 -15.11
N SER A 5 -4.46 6.71 -14.84
CA SER A 5 -3.33 6.56 -13.90
C SER A 5 -3.76 6.27 -12.46
N MET A 6 -4.86 6.88 -11.98
CA MET A 6 -5.38 6.57 -10.65
C MET A 6 -5.96 5.16 -10.59
N SER A 7 -6.71 4.73 -11.62
CA SER A 7 -7.24 3.37 -11.70
C SER A 7 -6.11 2.32 -11.72
N GLN A 8 -5.08 2.53 -12.56
CA GLN A 8 -3.89 1.69 -12.61
C GLN A 8 -3.17 1.65 -11.25
N PHE A 9 -3.01 2.79 -10.59
CA PHE A 9 -2.40 2.86 -9.27
C PHE A 9 -3.19 2.07 -8.22
N VAL A 10 -4.52 2.17 -8.22
CA VAL A 10 -5.38 1.42 -7.29
C VAL A 10 -5.28 -0.08 -7.54
N ASN A 11 -5.32 -0.51 -8.80
CA ASN A 11 -5.22 -1.93 -9.13
C ASN A 11 -3.81 -2.51 -8.84
N LEU A 12 -2.75 -1.75 -9.12
CA LEU A 12 -1.40 -2.09 -8.69
C LEU A 12 -1.34 -2.18 -7.15
N SER A 13 -1.91 -1.22 -6.44
CA SER A 13 -1.95 -1.22 -4.97
C SER A 13 -2.69 -2.44 -4.43
N ALA A 14 -3.79 -2.85 -5.07
CA ALA A 14 -4.54 -4.03 -4.71
C ALA A 14 -3.69 -5.30 -4.86
N LEU A 15 -2.96 -5.45 -5.97
CA LEU A 15 -2.02 -6.55 -6.17
C LEU A 15 -0.89 -6.53 -5.14
N LEU A 16 -0.31 -5.36 -4.86
CA LEU A 16 0.81 -5.21 -3.93
C LEU A 16 0.42 -5.52 -2.48
N THR A 17 -0.82 -5.22 -2.08
CA THR A 17 -1.31 -5.39 -0.70
C THR A 17 -2.14 -6.66 -0.51
N GLY A 18 -2.63 -7.28 -1.59
CA GLY A 18 -3.63 -8.34 -1.51
C GLY A 18 -5.00 -7.88 -1.01
N ILE A 19 -5.25 -6.56 -0.96
CA ILE A 19 -6.52 -5.97 -0.55
C ILE A 19 -7.29 -5.57 -1.80
N SER A 20 -8.57 -5.91 -1.89
CA SER A 20 -9.33 -5.65 -3.11
C SER A 20 -9.47 -4.14 -3.41
N ALA A 21 -9.51 -3.78 -4.69
CA ALA A 21 -9.56 -2.38 -5.13
C ALA A 21 -10.78 -1.61 -4.59
N ASP A 22 -11.94 -2.27 -4.47
CA ASP A 22 -13.17 -1.73 -3.90
C ASP A 22 -13.09 -1.50 -2.38
N LYS A 23 -12.18 -2.19 -1.70
CA LYS A 23 -11.85 -1.93 -0.29
C LYS A 23 -10.87 -0.77 -0.16
N LEU A 24 -9.85 -0.72 -1.01
CA LEU A 24 -8.89 0.40 -1.05
C LEU A 24 -9.57 1.73 -1.42
N VAL A 25 -10.52 1.72 -2.34
CA VAL A 25 -11.29 2.90 -2.77
C VAL A 25 -12.79 2.59 -2.77
N PRO A 26 -13.46 2.67 -1.60
CA PRO A 26 -14.88 2.39 -1.50
C PRO A 26 -15.73 3.37 -2.32
N PRO A 27 -16.65 2.89 -3.16
CA PRO A 27 -17.42 3.77 -4.06
C PRO A 27 -18.36 4.74 -3.33
N LEU A 28 -18.76 4.40 -2.09
CA LEU A 28 -19.75 5.15 -1.30
C LEU A 28 -19.13 5.87 -0.09
N SER A 29 -17.80 5.84 0.07
CA SER A 29 -17.11 6.50 1.17
C SER A 29 -15.84 7.20 0.67
N PRO A 30 -15.92 8.50 0.33
CA PRO A 30 -14.77 9.22 -0.18
C PRO A 30 -13.78 9.49 0.97
N SER A 31 -12.81 8.60 1.13
CA SER A 31 -11.62 8.87 1.93
C SER A 31 -10.62 9.72 1.12
N PRO A 32 -9.95 10.71 1.73
CA PRO A 32 -8.85 11.42 1.07
C PRO A 32 -7.59 10.56 0.96
N VAL A 33 -7.49 9.45 1.72
CA VAL A 33 -6.27 8.64 1.84
C VAL A 33 -5.77 8.06 0.50
N PRO A 34 -6.62 7.47 -0.37
CA PRO A 34 -6.15 6.96 -1.66
C PRO A 34 -5.50 8.04 -2.53
N GLN A 35 -6.12 9.22 -2.61
CA GLN A 35 -5.58 10.35 -3.36
C GLN A 35 -4.29 10.89 -2.73
N LEU A 36 -4.20 10.90 -1.39
CA LEU A 36 -3.00 11.32 -0.67
C LEU A 36 -1.83 10.38 -0.94
N ILE A 37 -2.04 9.06 -0.89
CA ILE A 37 -1.00 8.07 -1.20
C ILE A 37 -0.59 8.17 -2.68
N PHE A 38 -1.55 8.24 -3.60
CA PHE A 38 -1.27 8.44 -5.04
C PHE A 38 -0.40 9.68 -5.27
N THR A 39 -0.82 10.83 -4.73
CA THR A 39 -0.12 12.11 -4.90
C THR A 39 1.27 12.06 -4.26
N THR A 40 1.41 11.43 -3.09
CA THR A 40 2.72 11.26 -2.44
C THR A 40 3.64 10.39 -3.28
N ALA A 41 3.16 9.25 -3.77
CA ALA A 41 3.93 8.33 -4.60
C ALA A 41 4.35 8.99 -5.91
N GLN A 42 3.46 9.76 -6.54
CA GLN A 42 3.76 10.53 -7.73
C GLN A 42 4.84 11.60 -7.47
N GLN A 43 4.66 12.41 -6.43
CA GLN A 43 5.59 13.52 -6.12
C GLN A 43 6.97 13.02 -5.68
N ARG A 44 7.02 12.01 -4.82
CA ARG A 44 8.28 11.50 -4.26
C ARG A 44 8.96 10.47 -5.16
N GLY A 45 8.20 9.73 -5.95
CA GLY A 45 8.71 8.74 -6.90
C GLY A 45 9.14 9.34 -8.25
N GLY A 46 8.59 10.50 -8.65
CA GLY A 46 9.01 11.20 -9.86
C GLY A 46 8.97 10.30 -11.12
N ALA A 47 10.09 10.21 -11.83
CA ALA A 47 10.19 9.36 -13.02
C ALA A 47 9.97 7.86 -12.70
N THR A 48 10.43 7.38 -11.55
CA THR A 48 10.26 5.98 -11.12
C THR A 48 8.78 5.63 -10.93
N PHE A 49 7.94 6.59 -10.52
CA PHE A 49 6.49 6.37 -10.43
C PHE A 49 5.87 6.12 -11.81
N VAL A 50 6.28 6.90 -12.82
CA VAL A 50 5.83 6.70 -14.21
C VAL A 50 6.29 5.35 -14.73
N THR A 51 7.55 4.98 -14.48
CA THR A 51 8.09 3.66 -14.84
C THR A 51 7.31 2.53 -14.17
N LEU A 52 7.02 2.64 -12.87
CA LEU A 52 6.27 1.61 -12.14
C LEU A 52 4.87 1.40 -12.71
N LEU A 53 4.13 2.48 -13.01
CA LEU A 53 2.81 2.36 -13.63
C LEU A 53 2.90 1.80 -15.07
N GLY A 54 3.95 2.15 -15.82
CA GLY A 54 4.22 1.57 -17.13
C GLY A 54 4.47 0.07 -17.08
N VAL A 55 5.31 -0.39 -16.14
CA VAL A 55 5.57 -1.82 -15.91
C VAL A 55 4.28 -2.58 -15.62
N TYR A 56 3.42 -2.02 -14.77
CA TYR A 56 2.12 -2.61 -14.48
C TYR A 56 1.21 -2.65 -15.72
N ALA A 57 1.06 -1.53 -16.43
CA ALA A 57 0.19 -1.43 -17.60
C ALA A 57 0.63 -2.39 -18.73
N ASP A 58 1.93 -2.46 -19.01
CA ASP A 58 2.49 -3.36 -20.03
C ASP A 58 2.27 -4.83 -19.67
N ALA A 59 2.43 -5.18 -18.39
CA ALA A 59 2.22 -6.54 -17.92
C ALA A 59 0.74 -6.96 -18.02
N VAL A 60 -0.19 -6.06 -17.68
CA VAL A 60 -1.64 -6.29 -17.86
C VAL A 60 -2.00 -6.43 -19.34
N ALA A 61 -1.46 -5.57 -20.21
CA ALA A 61 -1.71 -5.64 -21.65
C ALA A 61 -1.19 -6.96 -22.28
N GLN A 62 -0.13 -7.53 -21.71
CA GLN A 62 0.41 -8.84 -22.09
C GLN A 62 -0.35 -10.04 -21.50
N GLY A 63 -1.39 -9.80 -20.68
CA GLY A 63 -2.16 -10.85 -20.02
C GLY A 63 -1.36 -11.64 -18.99
N ARG A 64 -0.35 -11.01 -18.35
CA ARG A 64 0.46 -11.64 -17.31
C ARG A 64 -0.38 -11.94 -16.07
N THR A 65 -0.05 -13.03 -15.37
CA THR A 65 -0.66 -13.36 -14.07
C THR A 65 -0.16 -12.43 -12.97
N ASP A 66 -0.88 -12.34 -11.86
CA ASP A 66 -0.47 -11.52 -10.69
C ASP A 66 0.95 -11.85 -10.21
N ALA A 67 1.32 -13.13 -10.19
CA ALA A 67 2.67 -13.56 -9.83
C ALA A 67 3.74 -13.04 -10.82
N GLN A 68 3.43 -13.02 -12.11
CA GLN A 68 4.32 -12.48 -13.14
C GLN A 68 4.41 -10.95 -13.09
N ILE A 69 3.32 -10.26 -12.74
CA ILE A 69 3.32 -8.81 -12.52
C ILE A 69 4.16 -8.48 -11.27
N ALA A 70 3.99 -9.23 -10.18
CA ALA A 70 4.80 -9.08 -8.97
C ALA A 70 6.29 -9.29 -9.25
N ALA A 71 6.65 -10.32 -10.02
CA ALA A 71 8.04 -10.53 -10.47
C ALA A 71 8.57 -9.33 -11.26
N ALA A 72 7.76 -8.79 -12.19
CA ALA A 72 8.13 -7.63 -12.98
C ALA A 72 8.43 -6.40 -12.10
N VAL A 73 7.62 -6.16 -11.07
CA VAL A 73 7.78 -5.03 -10.16
C VAL A 73 8.96 -5.21 -9.20
N PHE A 74 9.13 -6.39 -8.61
CA PHE A 74 10.09 -6.60 -7.54
C PHE A 74 11.47 -7.08 -8.00
N SER A 75 11.57 -7.69 -9.18
CA SER A 75 12.79 -8.34 -9.67
C SER A 75 13.26 -7.80 -11.02
N ASP A 76 12.37 -7.62 -11.99
CA ASP A 76 12.79 -7.43 -13.39
C ASP A 76 13.11 -5.98 -13.77
N ASN A 77 12.56 -4.99 -13.05
CA ASN A 77 12.66 -3.57 -13.40
C ASN A 77 13.54 -2.74 -12.44
N GLY A 78 14.44 -3.41 -11.72
CA GLY A 78 15.47 -2.78 -10.90
C GLY A 78 15.02 -2.31 -9.51
N ALA A 79 16.02 -1.92 -8.71
CA ALA A 79 15.82 -1.63 -7.30
C ALA A 79 14.90 -0.43 -7.04
N ASP A 80 14.99 0.64 -7.85
CA ASP A 80 14.19 1.84 -7.65
C ASP A 80 12.68 1.55 -7.77
N VAL A 81 12.27 0.77 -8.77
CA VAL A 81 10.88 0.34 -8.97
C VAL A 81 10.44 -0.55 -7.81
N CYS A 82 11.27 -1.52 -7.43
CA CYS A 82 11.01 -2.44 -6.32
C CYS A 82 10.80 -1.69 -4.98
N TYR A 83 11.68 -0.76 -4.63
CA TYR A 83 11.59 -0.02 -3.38
C TYR A 83 10.49 1.05 -3.39
N LEU A 84 10.17 1.66 -4.55
CA LEU A 84 8.99 2.52 -4.64
C LEU A 84 7.70 1.74 -4.42
N ALA A 85 7.58 0.53 -5.00
CA ALA A 85 6.44 -0.35 -4.75
C ALA A 85 6.32 -0.72 -3.26
N ARG A 86 7.44 -1.01 -2.58
CA ARG A 86 7.46 -1.24 -1.12
C ARG A 86 7.04 -0.01 -0.32
N SER A 87 7.46 1.20 -0.70
CA SER A 87 7.01 2.44 -0.07
C SER A 87 5.49 2.64 -0.21
N ILE A 88 4.93 2.33 -1.38
CA ILE A 88 3.47 2.39 -1.61
C ILE A 88 2.75 1.36 -0.73
N MET A 89 3.25 0.12 -0.63
CA MET A 89 2.69 -0.91 0.27
C MET A 89 2.67 -0.41 1.71
N LEU A 90 3.79 0.11 2.21
CA LEU A 90 3.89 0.60 3.59
C LEU A 90 3.00 1.83 3.84
N ALA A 91 2.82 2.69 2.84
CA ALA A 91 1.89 3.82 2.95
C ALA A 91 0.44 3.35 3.13
N TRP A 92 0.01 2.30 2.41
CA TRP A 92 -1.31 1.69 2.59
C TRP A 92 -1.46 1.02 3.96
N TYR A 93 -0.47 0.24 4.39
CA TYR A 93 -0.56 -0.50 5.64
C TYR A 93 -0.42 0.38 6.88
N LEU A 94 0.50 1.34 6.87
CA LEU A 94 0.94 2.05 8.07
C LEU A 94 0.53 3.53 8.07
N GLY A 95 -0.12 4.02 7.00
CA GLY A 95 -0.43 5.44 6.86
C GLY A 95 0.79 6.35 6.84
N SER A 96 1.97 5.78 6.58
CA SER A 96 3.27 6.43 6.74
C SER A 96 4.12 6.22 5.50
N TRP A 97 4.78 7.28 5.05
CA TRP A 97 5.72 7.22 3.96
C TRP A 97 7.11 6.82 4.45
N TYR A 98 7.67 5.79 3.82
CA TYR A 98 9.07 5.41 3.96
C TYR A 98 9.77 5.75 2.64
N ASP A 99 10.88 6.48 2.70
CA ASP A 99 11.61 6.84 1.50
C ASP A 99 12.23 5.59 0.83
N PRO A 100 12.03 5.37 -0.50
CA PRO A 100 12.55 4.19 -1.18
C PRO A 100 14.06 3.98 -1.00
N LYS A 101 14.85 5.06 -0.99
CA LYS A 101 16.31 4.97 -0.83
C LYS A 101 16.69 4.60 0.60
N VAL A 102 15.94 5.08 1.59
CA VAL A 102 16.13 4.70 3.00
C VAL A 102 15.80 3.23 3.20
N LEU A 103 14.71 2.73 2.60
CA LEU A 103 14.37 1.30 2.63
C LEU A 103 15.44 0.44 1.95
N GLN A 104 15.96 0.89 0.81
CA GLN A 104 17.04 0.19 0.10
C GLN A 104 18.32 0.12 0.95
N ALA A 105 18.74 1.25 1.53
CA ALA A 105 19.89 1.31 2.40
C ALA A 105 19.74 0.40 3.63
N TYR A 106 18.56 0.40 4.25
CA TYR A 106 18.25 -0.48 5.38
C TYR A 106 18.42 -1.96 5.03
N ASN A 107 17.89 -2.39 3.88
CA ASN A 107 17.97 -3.79 3.46
C ASN A 107 19.35 -4.23 2.94
N SER A 108 20.25 -3.29 2.62
CA SER A 108 21.56 -3.59 2.02
C SER A 108 22.70 -3.59 3.04
N ALA A 109 22.47 -3.11 4.27
CA ALA A 109 23.49 -2.98 5.31
C ALA A 109 23.61 -4.22 6.20
N THR A 110 24.82 -4.53 6.68
CA THR A 110 25.07 -5.60 7.66
C THR A 110 26.05 -5.10 8.74
N PRO A 111 25.60 -4.89 10.00
CA PRO A 111 24.22 -5.01 10.46
C PRO A 111 23.32 -3.93 9.83
N PRO A 112 21.99 -4.14 9.77
CA PRO A 112 21.06 -3.09 9.39
C PRO A 112 21.24 -1.87 10.30
N PRO A 113 21.06 -0.64 9.78
CA PRO A 113 20.99 0.55 10.62
C PRO A 113 19.76 0.49 11.54
N GLY A 114 19.57 1.51 12.38
CA GLY A 114 18.33 1.67 13.12
C GLY A 114 17.08 1.67 12.20
N PRO A 115 15.87 1.56 12.79
CA PRO A 115 14.63 1.51 12.01
C PRO A 115 14.57 2.62 10.95
N PRO A 116 14.13 2.32 9.72
CA PRO A 116 14.11 3.30 8.65
C PRO A 116 13.19 4.46 9.04
N ALA A 117 13.66 5.69 8.85
CA ALA A 117 12.87 6.88 9.14
C ALA A 117 11.60 6.91 8.27
N SER A 118 10.49 7.34 8.87
CA SER A 118 9.20 7.46 8.20
C SER A 118 8.51 8.79 8.52
N THR A 119 7.57 9.20 7.67
CA THR A 119 6.70 10.35 7.91
C THR A 119 5.24 9.92 7.84
N VAL A 120 4.49 10.13 8.92
CA VAL A 120 3.03 9.92 8.91
C VAL A 120 2.41 10.85 7.87
N LEU A 121 1.60 10.30 6.96
CA LEU A 121 1.02 11.08 5.86
C LEU A 121 -0.07 12.03 6.33
N SER A 122 -0.97 11.54 7.19
CA SER A 122 -1.97 12.33 7.91
C SER A 122 -2.53 11.52 9.08
N SER A 123 -3.30 12.17 9.96
CA SER A 123 -4.07 11.49 11.01
C SER A 123 -5.02 10.43 10.45
N GLU A 124 -5.68 10.74 9.33
CA GLU A 124 -6.63 9.85 8.66
C GLU A 124 -5.90 8.67 8.03
N ALA A 125 -4.74 8.88 7.40
CA ALA A 125 -3.94 7.79 6.86
C ALA A 125 -3.46 6.84 7.96
N TYR A 126 -3.07 7.37 9.13
CA TYR A 126 -2.67 6.56 10.28
C TYR A 126 -3.85 5.74 10.84
N THR A 127 -5.01 6.35 11.04
CA THR A 127 -6.18 5.65 11.60
C THR A 127 -6.83 4.67 10.62
N GLN A 128 -6.70 4.91 9.32
CA GLN A 128 -7.23 4.05 8.25
C GLN A 128 -6.17 3.10 7.65
N GLY A 129 -4.96 3.03 8.23
CA GLY A 129 -3.92 2.12 7.78
C GLY A 129 -4.38 0.67 7.81
N TRP A 130 -4.11 -0.07 6.72
CA TRP A 130 -4.61 -1.45 6.57
C TRP A 130 -4.01 -2.45 7.55
N ALA A 131 -2.90 -2.12 8.22
CA ALA A 131 -2.32 -2.99 9.25
C ALA A 131 -3.32 -3.22 10.40
N TRP A 132 -4.16 -2.24 10.73
CA TRP A 132 -5.19 -2.39 11.75
C TRP A 132 -6.25 -3.40 11.34
N ASN A 133 -6.74 -3.31 10.10
CA ASN A 133 -7.74 -4.23 9.57
C ASN A 133 -7.20 -5.67 9.47
N VAL A 134 -5.96 -5.83 8.97
CA VAL A 134 -5.33 -7.16 8.87
C VAL A 134 -5.05 -7.77 10.23
N ALA A 135 -4.67 -6.96 11.22
CA ALA A 135 -4.48 -7.40 12.60
C ALA A 135 -5.81 -7.57 13.37
N GLN A 136 -6.96 -7.26 12.76
CA GLN A 136 -8.27 -7.25 13.42
C GLN A 136 -8.27 -6.35 14.68
N ALA A 137 -7.59 -5.22 14.57
CA ALA A 137 -7.31 -4.26 15.63
C ALA A 137 -7.76 -2.84 15.24
N HIS A 138 -7.46 -1.86 16.09
CA HIS A 138 -7.67 -0.45 15.80
C HIS A 138 -6.41 0.34 16.10
N ALA A 139 -6.33 1.55 15.53
CA ALA A 139 -5.22 2.44 15.79
C ALA A 139 -5.14 2.83 17.26
N MET A 140 -3.92 2.93 17.80
CA MET A 140 -3.74 3.45 19.15
C MET A 140 -4.23 4.90 19.19
N GLY A 141 -5.09 5.22 20.16
CA GLY A 141 -5.72 6.55 20.28
C GLY A 141 -7.00 6.75 19.45
N TYR A 142 -7.45 5.76 18.67
CA TYR A 142 -8.70 5.82 17.91
C TYR A 142 -9.35 4.44 17.77
N SER A 143 -10.60 4.29 18.19
CA SER A 143 -11.35 3.04 18.07
C SER A 143 -12.80 3.32 17.66
N ASN A 144 -13.27 2.59 16.64
CA ASN A 144 -14.68 2.56 16.25
C ASN A 144 -15.45 1.41 16.94
N TYR A 145 -14.77 0.63 17.79
CA TYR A 145 -15.38 -0.46 18.52
C TYR A 145 -15.99 0.01 19.85
N THR A 146 -16.99 -0.73 20.32
CA THR A 146 -17.58 -0.50 21.63
C THR A 146 -16.64 -0.97 22.75
N PHE A 147 -16.72 -0.32 23.91
CA PHE A 147 -15.98 -0.77 25.10
C PHE A 147 -16.28 -2.25 25.40
N GLY A 148 -15.23 -3.03 25.66
CA GLY A 148 -15.36 -4.47 25.94
C GLY A 148 -15.39 -5.37 24.70
N TYR A 149 -15.17 -4.84 23.48
CA TYR A 149 -15.15 -5.67 22.27
C TYR A 149 -14.11 -6.80 22.32
N TRP A 150 -13.00 -6.59 23.04
CA TRP A 150 -11.93 -7.57 23.26
C TRP A 150 -12.37 -8.81 24.06
N GLY A 151 -13.57 -8.80 24.66
CA GLY A 151 -14.16 -9.95 25.33
C GLY A 151 -14.89 -10.92 24.40
N LYS A 152 -14.96 -10.65 23.10
CA LYS A 152 -15.65 -11.48 22.10
C LYS A 152 -14.66 -12.04 21.06
N PRO A 153 -14.97 -13.18 20.41
CA PRO A 153 -14.22 -13.63 19.24
C PRO A 153 -14.18 -12.53 18.17
N PRO A 154 -13.03 -12.33 17.49
CA PRO A 154 -12.94 -11.31 16.47
C PRO A 154 -13.72 -11.72 15.20
N PRO A 155 -14.16 -10.76 14.36
CA PRO A 155 -14.73 -11.05 13.06
C PRO A 155 -13.74 -11.77 12.14
N ALA A 156 -14.23 -12.43 11.08
CA ALA A 156 -13.35 -13.14 10.16
C ALA A 156 -12.47 -12.16 9.38
N LEU A 157 -11.24 -12.55 9.04
CA LEU A 157 -10.32 -11.67 8.29
C LEU A 157 -10.92 -11.21 6.95
N SER A 158 -11.68 -12.09 6.28
CA SER A 158 -12.39 -11.79 5.03
C SER A 158 -13.36 -10.63 5.17
N ASP A 159 -13.95 -10.42 6.36
CA ASP A 159 -14.88 -9.31 6.62
C ASP A 159 -14.14 -7.96 6.56
N PHE A 160 -12.84 -7.96 6.88
CA PHE A 160 -11.97 -6.79 6.86
C PHE A 160 -11.33 -6.54 5.48
N THR A 161 -10.74 -7.57 4.87
CA THR A 161 -9.88 -7.40 3.68
C THR A 161 -10.58 -7.69 2.36
N GLY A 162 -11.73 -8.38 2.36
CA GLY A 162 -12.42 -8.82 1.15
C GLY A 162 -11.74 -9.96 0.38
N ALA A 163 -10.53 -10.39 0.79
CA ALA A 163 -9.83 -11.52 0.20
C ALA A 163 -10.35 -12.85 0.78
N ALA A 164 -10.47 -13.87 -0.06
CA ALA A 164 -10.71 -15.23 0.40
C ALA A 164 -9.48 -15.73 1.18
N SER A 165 -9.72 -16.30 2.36
CA SER A 165 -8.72 -16.93 3.23
C SER A 165 -7.97 -18.06 2.54
#